data_AF-A0A3B8PZA6-F1
#
_entry.id   AF-A0A3B8PZA6-F1
#
_cell.length_a   1.000
_cell.length_b   1.000
_cell.length_c   1.000
_cell.angle_alpha   90.00
_cell.angle_beta   90.00
_cell.angle_gamma   90.00
#
_symmetry.space_group_name_H-M   'P 1'
#
loop_
_entity.id
_entity.type
_entity.pdbx_description
1 polymer ?
#
loop_
_entity_poly.entity_id
_entity_poly.type
_entity_poly.pdbx_seq_one_letter_code
_entity_poly.pdbx_strand_id
1 'polypeptide(L)'
;AKLYTANCAGCHVFKTEGRNLAPALTGMGAHGPADLLVHIIDPNRLVEPNFISTLIETKDDQAYDGIIERENAQEVVLRNATSDITLRTADIKSRSSSGRSLMPEGFEQLGADGLRDLLAYICADENRFRMLDLTSAFTANNSRGLYNSPDNTDETVAFRSYGMKRVDDIPFDVISPLKAIANVVVLKGGTPNAWSRKSLPQKVEVKVGVPANRLHFLGGVAGWGYPAVNDDKLPVLKTTVYFADGSKEELIQTNGQEIADYIGQIDVPKSKGLPQFTRRGQIRWLTQDIKGTGVIEKLTLESYDNHVAPTIFAITADNGPRGATPTSSTAPAPAAANAATQLSAAPKTALRVLIVGGGSSHNFQRWFNLADVETLRELPGAVVAYTENTDDIASAAPNADVIYLSNNKPIGSAASRKAIFDHVQAGKGLLLIHPALWYNWADWPEYNRQLVGGGAKSHDKFGEFEVTVLNTPKSPVSAGLPASFKISDELYHYVRDDQGVPPMILATGKSPLDGREFPVLWLSQARDGRIVCLTLGHDGQAHSHPAYKQLLKQAANWAAGREPLKPTASQP
;
A
#
# COMPACT_ATOMS: atom_id res chain seq x y z
N ALA A 1 21.81 -16.70 -2.66
CA ALA A 1 21.52 -16.50 -4.10
C ALA A 1 21.10 -17.80 -4.79
N LYS A 2 22.02 -18.74 -5.13
CA LYS A 2 21.69 -19.97 -5.89
C LYS A 2 20.54 -20.80 -5.30
N LEU A 3 20.54 -21.01 -3.98
CA LEU A 3 19.46 -21.74 -3.29
C LEU A 3 18.11 -21.02 -3.35
N TYR A 4 18.09 -19.68 -3.27
CA TYR A 4 16.87 -18.89 -3.44
C TYR A 4 16.34 -19.02 -4.87
N THR A 5 17.20 -18.85 -5.88
CA THR A 5 16.81 -18.96 -7.29
C THR A 5 16.22 -20.33 -7.61
N ALA A 6 16.82 -21.40 -7.08
CA ALA A 6 16.38 -22.76 -7.34
C ALA A 6 15.06 -23.11 -6.65
N ASN A 7 14.83 -22.63 -5.42
CA ASN A 7 13.73 -23.15 -4.58
C ASN A 7 12.63 -22.14 -4.26
N CYS A 8 12.88 -20.84 -4.39
CA CYS A 8 11.95 -19.79 -3.94
C CYS A 8 11.53 -18.84 -5.08
N ALA A 9 12.43 -18.53 -6.02
CA ALA A 9 12.17 -17.53 -7.07
C ALA A 9 11.03 -17.91 -8.03
N GLY A 10 10.69 -19.20 -8.14
CA GLY A 10 9.54 -19.65 -8.92
C GLY A 10 8.19 -19.14 -8.41
N CYS A 11 8.11 -18.77 -7.12
CA CYS A 11 6.86 -18.32 -6.49
C CYS A 11 6.99 -16.94 -5.82
N HIS A 12 8.18 -16.58 -5.34
CA HIS A 12 8.40 -15.39 -4.53
C HIS A 12 9.29 -14.36 -5.21
N VAL A 13 8.87 -13.10 -5.18
CA VAL A 13 9.74 -11.97 -5.52
C VAL A 13 10.66 -11.66 -4.34
N PHE A 14 11.98 -11.65 -4.57
CA PHE A 14 12.98 -11.13 -3.63
C PHE A 14 13.84 -10.10 -4.34
N LYS A 15 13.87 -8.88 -3.80
CA LYS A 15 14.43 -7.70 -4.45
C LYS A 15 13.74 -7.46 -5.80
N THR A 16 14.41 -7.78 -6.89
CA THR A 16 13.93 -7.60 -8.27
C THR A 16 13.80 -8.92 -9.03
N GLU A 17 14.05 -10.05 -8.38
CA GLU A 17 14.05 -11.37 -9.00
C GLU A 17 12.86 -12.20 -8.52
N GLY A 18 12.38 -13.10 -9.38
CA GLY A 18 11.34 -14.09 -9.05
C GLY A 18 9.97 -13.78 -9.66
N ARG A 19 8.97 -14.60 -9.30
CA ARG A 19 7.58 -14.50 -9.78
C ARG A 19 6.65 -13.98 -8.68
N ASN A 20 5.63 -13.22 -9.05
CA ASN A 20 4.60 -12.74 -8.13
C ASN A 20 3.43 -13.74 -7.99
N LEU A 21 3.69 -14.89 -7.37
CA LEU A 21 2.69 -15.93 -7.08
C LEU A 21 2.44 -16.12 -5.58
N ALA A 22 3.42 -15.78 -4.75
CA ALA A 22 3.38 -15.90 -3.29
C ALA A 22 3.85 -14.59 -2.64
N PRO A 23 3.78 -14.43 -1.31
CA PRO A 23 4.19 -13.18 -0.65
C PRO A 23 5.59 -12.74 -1.03
N ALA A 24 5.80 -11.46 -1.30
CA ALA A 24 7.13 -10.94 -1.59
C ALA A 24 8.07 -11.17 -0.39
N LEU A 25 9.27 -11.68 -0.64
CA LEU A 25 10.29 -11.94 0.38
C LEU A 25 11.12 -10.70 0.72
N THR A 26 11.02 -9.62 -0.06
CA THR A 26 11.73 -8.37 0.22
C THR A 26 11.27 -7.79 1.57
N GLY A 27 12.19 -7.71 2.53
CA GLY A 27 11.90 -7.27 3.90
C GLY A 27 11.40 -8.38 4.84
N MET A 28 11.17 -9.60 4.36
CA MET A 28 10.81 -10.75 5.22
C MET A 28 11.91 -11.11 6.22
N GLY A 29 13.15 -10.69 5.98
CA GLY A 29 14.25 -10.82 6.95
C GLY A 29 13.94 -10.24 8.33
N ALA A 30 12.98 -9.31 8.45
CA ALA A 30 12.54 -8.74 9.72
C ALA A 30 11.85 -9.76 10.64
N HIS A 31 11.29 -10.86 10.13
CA HIS A 31 10.81 -11.99 10.95
C HIS A 31 11.96 -12.71 11.67
N GLY A 32 13.11 -12.79 10.99
CA GLY A 32 14.31 -13.42 11.50
C GLY A 32 14.39 -14.91 11.17
N PRO A 33 15.58 -15.49 11.33
CA PRO A 33 15.84 -16.83 10.81
C PRO A 33 15.00 -17.91 11.50
N ALA A 34 14.73 -17.79 12.80
CA ALA A 34 13.95 -18.80 13.53
C ALA A 34 12.49 -18.83 13.09
N ASP A 35 11.86 -17.68 12.93
CA ASP A 35 10.47 -17.56 12.50
C ASP A 35 10.30 -17.96 11.03
N LEU A 36 11.17 -17.44 10.15
CA LEU A 36 11.17 -17.83 8.73
C LEU A 36 11.43 -19.33 8.53
N LEU A 37 12.27 -19.95 9.34
CA LEU A 37 12.51 -21.40 9.25
C LEU A 37 11.23 -22.20 9.45
N VAL A 38 10.38 -21.79 10.41
CA VAL A 38 9.10 -22.46 10.65
C VAL A 38 8.22 -22.36 9.40
N HIS A 39 8.13 -21.19 8.78
CA HIS A 39 7.36 -21.01 7.55
C HIS A 39 7.91 -21.79 6.35
N ILE A 40 9.23 -22.02 6.29
CA ILE A 40 9.87 -22.77 5.21
C ILE A 40 9.67 -24.29 5.38
N ILE A 41 9.80 -24.79 6.61
CA ILE A 41 9.68 -26.23 6.91
C ILE A 41 8.23 -26.67 6.98
N ASP A 42 7.34 -25.82 7.47
CA ASP A 42 5.91 -26.08 7.60
C ASP A 42 5.11 -24.97 6.88
N PRO A 43 5.08 -24.98 5.53
CA PRO A 43 4.43 -23.94 4.74
C PRO A 43 2.90 -23.88 4.92
N ASN A 44 2.30 -24.95 5.45
CA ASN A 44 0.87 -25.05 5.71
C ASN A 44 0.49 -24.53 7.11
N ARG A 45 1.47 -24.27 7.99
CA ARG A 45 1.22 -23.80 9.35
C ARG A 45 0.42 -22.50 9.42
N LEU A 46 0.75 -21.54 8.55
CA LEU A 46 0.23 -20.16 8.60
C LEU A 46 0.04 -19.57 7.19
N VAL A 47 -0.98 -20.01 6.45
CA VAL A 47 -1.25 -19.55 5.07
C VAL A 47 -2.14 -18.32 5.05
N GLU A 48 -1.65 -17.19 4.53
CA GLU A 48 -2.45 -15.96 4.35
C GLU A 48 -3.67 -16.23 3.47
N PRO A 49 -4.88 -15.73 3.81
CA PRO A 49 -6.10 -16.03 3.04
C PRO A 49 -5.98 -15.77 1.54
N ASN A 50 -5.23 -14.73 1.16
CA ASN A 50 -4.99 -14.37 -0.24
C ASN A 50 -4.06 -15.35 -0.99
N PHE A 51 -3.41 -16.27 -0.27
CA PHE A 51 -2.48 -17.25 -0.80
C PHE A 51 -2.90 -18.69 -0.47
N ILE A 52 -4.12 -18.89 0.04
CA ILE A 52 -4.71 -20.23 0.19
C ILE A 52 -5.10 -20.75 -1.19
N SER A 53 -4.65 -21.96 -1.52
CA SER A 53 -5.02 -22.60 -2.77
C SER A 53 -6.51 -22.93 -2.79
N THR A 54 -7.17 -22.55 -3.88
CA THR A 54 -8.57 -22.85 -4.17
C THR A 54 -8.64 -23.88 -5.29
N LEU A 55 -9.39 -24.95 -5.05
CA LEU A 55 -9.77 -25.90 -6.08
C LEU A 55 -11.08 -25.43 -6.72
N ILE A 56 -11.08 -25.26 -8.03
CA ILE A 56 -12.26 -24.92 -8.83
C ILE A 56 -12.57 -26.08 -9.77
N GLU A 57 -13.79 -26.59 -9.68
CA GLU A 57 -14.33 -27.53 -10.66
C GLU A 57 -15.25 -26.78 -11.61
N THR A 58 -15.07 -27.00 -12.91
CA THR A 58 -15.92 -26.43 -13.95
C THR A 58 -17.03 -27.40 -14.36
N LYS A 59 -18.03 -26.89 -15.09
CA LYS A 59 -19.20 -27.65 -15.54
C LYS A 59 -18.87 -28.68 -16.62
N ASP A 60 -17.73 -28.55 -17.29
CA ASP A 60 -17.14 -29.55 -18.19
C ASP A 60 -16.23 -30.55 -17.45
N ASP A 61 -16.37 -30.64 -16.12
CA ASP A 61 -15.66 -31.56 -15.23
C ASP A 61 -14.12 -31.43 -15.27
N GLN A 62 -13.61 -30.23 -15.55
CA GLN A 62 -12.20 -29.90 -15.37
C GLN A 62 -11.95 -29.35 -13.96
N ALA A 63 -10.78 -29.67 -13.40
CA ALA A 63 -10.37 -29.22 -12.07
C ALA A 63 -9.12 -28.35 -12.18
N TYR A 64 -9.16 -27.21 -11.51
CA TYR A 64 -8.09 -26.22 -11.49
C TYR A 64 -7.70 -25.89 -10.06
N ASP A 65 -6.41 -25.98 -9.73
CA ASP A 65 -5.86 -25.52 -8.47
C ASP A 65 -5.08 -24.22 -8.66
N GLY A 66 -5.19 -23.31 -7.70
CA GLY A 66 -4.44 -22.05 -7.72
C GLY A 66 -4.92 -21.05 -6.67
N ILE A 67 -4.21 -19.94 -6.57
CA ILE A 67 -4.65 -18.78 -5.77
C ILE A 67 -5.56 -17.90 -6.61
N ILE A 68 -6.62 -17.36 -6.02
CA ILE A 68 -7.48 -16.39 -6.70
C ILE A 68 -6.77 -15.04 -6.71
N GLU A 69 -6.23 -14.65 -7.86
CA GLU A 69 -5.56 -13.35 -8.05
C GLU A 69 -6.60 -12.22 -8.17
N ARG A 70 -7.66 -12.48 -8.93
CA ARG A 70 -8.81 -11.57 -9.06
C ARG A 70 -10.07 -12.35 -9.34
N GLU A 71 -11.18 -11.83 -8.85
CA GLU A 71 -12.51 -12.35 -9.15
C GLU A 71 -13.47 -11.17 -9.34
N ASN A 72 -14.35 -11.28 -10.33
CA ASN A 72 -15.51 -10.42 -10.50
C ASN A 72 -16.75 -11.27 -10.89
N ALA A 73 -17.86 -10.61 -11.19
CA ALA A 73 -19.11 -11.30 -11.53
C ALA A 73 -19.03 -12.17 -12.81
N GLN A 74 -18.08 -11.90 -13.71
CA GLN A 74 -17.94 -12.56 -15.00
C GLN A 74 -16.83 -13.62 -15.01
N GLU A 75 -15.70 -13.35 -14.34
CA GLU A 75 -14.51 -14.18 -14.40
C GLU A 75 -13.79 -14.32 -13.06
N VAL A 76 -13.13 -15.47 -12.89
CA VAL A 76 -12.16 -15.78 -11.84
C VAL A 76 -10.82 -16.02 -12.51
N VAL A 77 -9.79 -15.31 -12.06
CA VAL A 77 -8.41 -15.59 -12.47
C VAL A 77 -7.71 -16.32 -11.34
N LEU A 78 -7.36 -17.58 -11.62
CA LEU A 78 -6.49 -18.39 -10.79
C LEU A 78 -5.05 -18.22 -11.25
N ARG A 79 -4.12 -18.07 -10.32
CA ARG A 79 -2.68 -18.16 -10.59
C ARG A 79 -2.13 -19.40 -9.91
N ASN A 80 -1.42 -20.23 -10.65
CA ASN A 80 -0.76 -21.42 -10.12
C ASN A 80 0.75 -21.41 -10.43
N ALA A 81 1.46 -22.46 -10.02
CA ALA A 81 2.91 -22.58 -10.18
C ALA A 81 3.40 -22.50 -11.64
N THR A 82 2.54 -22.67 -12.64
CA THR A 82 2.92 -22.75 -14.05
C THR A 82 2.34 -21.62 -14.92
N SER A 83 1.10 -21.17 -14.66
CA SER A 83 0.42 -20.15 -15.47
C SER A 83 -0.71 -19.44 -14.72
N ASP A 84 -1.26 -18.41 -15.35
CA ASP A 84 -2.51 -17.76 -14.95
C ASP A 84 -3.65 -18.38 -15.79
N ILE A 85 -4.74 -18.78 -15.14
CA ILE A 85 -5.91 -19.43 -15.73
C ILE A 85 -7.10 -18.51 -15.52
N THR A 86 -7.81 -18.16 -16.60
CA THR A 86 -9.05 -17.37 -16.52
C THR A 86 -10.24 -18.28 -16.77
N LEU A 87 -11.13 -18.37 -15.78
CA LEU A 87 -12.36 -19.15 -15.82
C LEU A 87 -13.55 -18.20 -15.80
N ARG A 88 -14.57 -18.42 -16.63
CA ARG A 88 -15.83 -17.67 -16.50
C ARG A 88 -16.55 -18.13 -15.26
N THR A 89 -17.06 -17.19 -14.46
CA THR A 89 -17.83 -17.49 -13.25
C THR A 89 -19.06 -18.36 -13.57
N ALA A 90 -19.64 -18.21 -14.76
CA ALA A 90 -20.75 -19.03 -15.24
C ALA A 90 -20.38 -20.50 -15.52
N ASP A 91 -19.11 -20.80 -15.77
CA ASP A 91 -18.62 -22.15 -16.09
C ASP A 91 -18.19 -22.91 -14.84
N ILE A 92 -18.17 -22.26 -13.67
CA ILE A 92 -17.79 -22.87 -12.40
C ILE A 92 -18.95 -23.69 -11.85
N LYS A 93 -18.67 -24.95 -11.52
CA LYS A 93 -19.58 -25.91 -10.89
C LYS A 93 -19.46 -25.86 -9.38
N SER A 94 -18.24 -25.93 -8.86
CA SER A 94 -17.97 -25.94 -7.43
C SER A 94 -16.63 -25.25 -7.12
N ARG A 95 -16.49 -24.79 -5.88
CA ARG A 95 -15.23 -24.25 -5.36
C ARG A 95 -15.02 -24.76 -3.96
N SER A 96 -13.79 -25.16 -3.66
CA SER A 96 -13.40 -25.53 -2.31
C SER A 96 -12.03 -24.95 -1.99
N SER A 97 -11.92 -24.30 -0.82
CA SER A 97 -10.63 -23.96 -0.26
C SER A 97 -9.91 -25.25 0.12
N SER A 98 -8.68 -25.42 -0.33
CA SER A 98 -7.84 -26.53 0.11
C SER A 98 -7.37 -26.35 1.56
N GLY A 99 -7.41 -25.12 2.09
CA GLY A 99 -6.79 -24.74 3.36
C GLY A 99 -5.27 -24.81 3.35
N ARG A 100 -4.65 -25.10 2.20
CA ARG A 100 -3.21 -25.35 2.03
C ARG A 100 -2.54 -24.26 1.22
N SER A 101 -1.23 -24.12 1.42
CA SER A 101 -0.34 -23.27 0.66
C SER A 101 -0.02 -23.89 -0.70
N LEU A 102 0.26 -23.06 -1.70
CA LEU A 102 0.90 -23.49 -2.95
C LEU A 102 2.42 -23.72 -2.79
N MET A 103 3.00 -23.35 -1.66
CA MET A 103 4.40 -23.61 -1.37
C MET A 103 4.63 -25.12 -1.18
N PRO A 104 5.61 -25.73 -1.88
CA PRO A 104 5.91 -27.15 -1.72
C PRO A 104 6.32 -27.53 -0.30
N GLU A 105 6.10 -28.78 0.10
CA GLU A 105 6.72 -29.36 1.31
C GLU A 105 8.07 -30.01 0.93
N GLY A 106 8.88 -30.40 1.93
CA GLY A 106 10.14 -31.13 1.68
C GLY A 106 11.40 -30.28 1.75
N PHE A 107 11.32 -29.03 2.20
CA PHE A 107 12.48 -28.13 2.29
C PHE A 107 13.54 -28.58 3.30
N GLU A 108 13.23 -29.50 4.21
CA GLU A 108 14.19 -30.16 5.09
C GLU A 108 15.30 -30.90 4.33
N GLN A 109 15.05 -31.30 3.08
CA GLN A 109 16.03 -31.94 2.20
C GLN A 109 17.20 -31.02 1.83
N LEU A 110 17.06 -29.70 1.98
CA LEU A 110 18.17 -28.75 1.82
C LEU A 110 19.26 -28.94 2.89
N GLY A 111 18.94 -29.66 3.97
CA GLY A 111 19.84 -29.87 5.10
C GLY A 111 20.09 -28.60 5.92
N ALA A 112 20.78 -28.76 7.05
CA ALA A 112 21.06 -27.66 7.97
C ALA A 112 21.86 -26.52 7.31
N ASP A 113 22.88 -26.86 6.52
CA ASP A 113 23.72 -25.87 5.83
C ASP A 113 22.93 -25.11 4.74
N GLY A 114 22.11 -25.82 3.95
CA GLY A 114 21.32 -25.18 2.90
C GLY A 114 20.26 -24.24 3.46
N LEU A 115 19.56 -24.67 4.52
CA LEU A 115 18.57 -23.82 5.21
C LEU A 115 19.24 -22.61 5.88
N ARG A 116 20.38 -22.80 6.55
CA ARG A 116 21.16 -21.71 7.13
C ARG A 116 21.54 -20.68 6.07
N ASP A 117 22.11 -21.13 4.95
CA ASP A 117 22.60 -20.24 3.90
C ASP A 117 21.44 -19.52 3.18
N LEU A 118 20.30 -20.19 3.00
CA LEU A 118 19.08 -19.58 2.46
C LEU A 118 18.54 -18.49 3.40
N LEU A 119 18.40 -18.79 4.70
CA LEU A 119 17.93 -17.85 5.71
C LEU A 119 18.90 -16.67 5.87
N ALA A 120 20.20 -16.95 5.90
CA ALA A 120 21.22 -15.90 5.94
C ALA A 120 21.09 -14.98 4.73
N TYR A 121 20.83 -15.51 3.53
CA TYR A 121 20.64 -14.72 2.34
C TYR A 121 19.36 -13.87 2.36
N ILE A 122 18.22 -14.40 2.84
CA ILE A 122 16.95 -13.66 2.93
C ILE A 122 17.02 -12.57 4.02
N CYS A 123 17.70 -12.86 5.13
CA CYS A 123 17.83 -11.95 6.26
C CYS A 123 18.96 -10.93 6.12
N ALA A 124 19.90 -11.12 5.18
CA ALA A 124 21.15 -10.34 5.11
C ALA A 124 20.97 -8.82 5.13
N ASP A 125 19.90 -8.32 4.48
CA ASP A 125 19.65 -6.89 4.32
C ASP A 125 18.80 -6.28 5.44
N GLU A 126 18.32 -7.07 6.41
CA GLU A 126 17.37 -6.65 7.43
C GLU A 126 17.90 -6.96 8.84
N ASN A 127 18.93 -6.21 9.23
CA ASN A 127 19.60 -6.35 10.54
C ASN A 127 19.14 -5.30 11.56
N ARG A 128 18.28 -4.35 11.16
CA ARG A 128 17.82 -3.26 12.01
C ARG A 128 16.54 -3.66 12.75
N PHE A 129 15.53 -4.12 12.02
CA PHE A 129 14.22 -4.43 12.58
C PHE A 129 14.06 -5.92 12.84
N ARG A 130 13.43 -6.24 13.99
CA ARG A 130 12.96 -7.57 14.34
C ARG A 130 11.49 -7.49 14.73
N MET A 131 10.61 -8.01 13.89
CA MET A 131 9.22 -8.21 14.28
C MET A 131 9.17 -9.32 15.33
N LEU A 132 8.44 -9.07 16.42
CA LEU A 132 8.35 -10.03 17.51
C LEU A 132 7.21 -11.00 17.25
N ASP A 133 7.49 -12.30 17.40
CA ASP A 133 6.45 -13.33 17.40
C ASP A 133 5.60 -13.20 18.68
N LEU A 134 4.35 -12.80 18.50
CA LEU A 134 3.37 -12.66 19.58
C LEU A 134 2.45 -13.87 19.72
N THR A 135 2.65 -14.95 18.95
CA THR A 135 1.71 -16.07 18.85
C THR A 135 1.40 -16.70 20.21
N SER A 136 2.43 -16.88 21.06
CA SER A 136 2.24 -17.41 22.42
C SER A 136 1.65 -16.40 23.42
N ALA A 137 1.60 -15.11 23.05
CA ALA A 137 1.13 -14.02 23.89
C ALA A 137 -0.29 -13.55 23.51
N PHE A 138 -0.83 -13.94 22.35
CA PHE A 138 -2.18 -13.57 21.94
C PHE A 138 -3.23 -14.09 22.92
N THR A 139 -4.23 -13.25 23.20
CA THR A 139 -5.25 -13.50 24.23
C THR A 139 -6.67 -13.40 23.70
N ALA A 140 -6.87 -12.76 22.54
CA ALA A 140 -8.17 -12.60 21.91
C ALA A 140 -8.06 -12.73 20.38
N ASN A 141 -9.21 -12.83 19.73
CA ASN A 141 -9.32 -12.91 18.28
C ASN A 141 -10.14 -11.74 17.75
N ASN A 142 -9.61 -10.94 16.83
CA ASN A 142 -10.28 -9.72 16.34
C ASN A 142 -11.37 -9.96 15.28
N SER A 143 -11.72 -11.22 14.98
CA SER A 143 -13.01 -11.57 14.33
C SER A 143 -14.18 -11.63 15.32
N ARG A 144 -13.88 -11.61 16.63
CA ARG A 144 -14.82 -11.65 17.75
C ARG A 144 -14.72 -10.38 18.59
N GLY A 145 -15.72 -10.10 19.41
CA GLY A 145 -15.71 -8.93 20.29
C GLY A 145 -14.52 -8.95 21.24
N LEU A 146 -13.79 -7.83 21.34
CA LEU A 146 -12.53 -7.75 22.07
C LEU A 146 -12.69 -7.39 23.56
N TYR A 147 -13.82 -6.78 23.96
CA TYR A 147 -13.91 -6.12 25.28
C TYR A 147 -15.10 -6.60 26.12
N ASN A 148 -16.34 -6.26 25.79
CA ASN A 148 -17.49 -6.58 26.64
C ASN A 148 -17.90 -8.05 26.55
N SER A 149 -17.93 -8.60 25.34
CA SER A 149 -18.30 -9.99 25.09
C SER A 149 -17.65 -10.48 23.80
N PRO A 150 -17.12 -11.72 23.75
CA PRO A 150 -16.64 -12.34 22.53
C PRO A 150 -17.70 -12.49 21.42
N ASP A 151 -18.98 -12.44 21.79
CA ASP A 151 -20.08 -12.59 20.84
C ASP A 151 -20.51 -11.23 20.24
N ASN A 152 -20.02 -10.11 20.79
CA ASN A 152 -20.31 -8.79 20.25
C ASN A 152 -19.31 -8.43 19.14
N THR A 153 -19.60 -8.87 17.91
CA THR A 153 -18.73 -8.65 16.74
C THR A 153 -18.57 -7.18 16.35
N ASP A 154 -19.39 -6.28 16.91
CA ASP A 154 -19.25 -4.86 16.66
C ASP A 154 -18.07 -4.21 17.40
N GLU A 155 -17.58 -4.85 18.46
CA GLU A 155 -16.44 -4.40 19.28
C GLU A 155 -15.10 -4.94 18.77
N THR A 156 -14.80 -4.68 17.51
CA THR A 156 -13.63 -5.20 16.82
C THR A 156 -12.78 -4.08 16.21
N VAL A 157 -11.48 -4.35 16.08
CA VAL A 157 -10.58 -3.60 15.19
C VAL A 157 -10.34 -4.45 13.96
N ALA A 158 -11.06 -4.16 12.88
CA ALA A 158 -11.02 -4.95 11.65
C ALA A 158 -10.05 -4.33 10.66
N PHE A 159 -9.01 -5.07 10.27
CA PHE A 159 -8.02 -4.62 9.31
C PHE A 159 -8.55 -4.68 7.88
N ARG A 160 -8.06 -3.79 7.01
CA ARG A 160 -8.35 -3.80 5.57
C ARG A 160 -7.74 -5.00 4.86
N SER A 161 -6.58 -5.43 5.33
CA SER A 161 -5.81 -6.59 4.92
C SER A 161 -4.85 -6.97 6.04
N TYR A 162 -4.41 -8.23 6.07
CA TYR A 162 -3.50 -8.79 7.07
C TYR A 162 -2.09 -8.99 6.49
N GLY A 163 -1.19 -9.64 7.24
CA GLY A 163 0.22 -9.82 6.92
C GLY A 163 1.06 -8.56 7.17
N MET A 164 2.25 -8.52 6.57
CA MET A 164 3.19 -7.42 6.74
C MET A 164 2.57 -6.06 6.38
N LYS A 165 2.61 -5.14 7.34
CA LYS A 165 2.32 -3.72 7.24
C LYS A 165 3.59 -2.92 7.47
N ARG A 166 3.64 -1.72 6.89
CA ARG A 166 4.72 -0.78 7.12
C ARG A 166 4.17 0.56 7.56
N VAL A 167 4.75 1.10 8.61
CA VAL A 167 4.56 2.49 8.99
C VAL A 167 5.90 3.17 8.81
N ASP A 168 5.98 4.05 7.83
CA ASP A 168 7.25 4.52 7.29
C ASP A 168 8.13 3.32 6.87
N ASP A 169 9.36 3.19 7.40
CA ASP A 169 10.23 2.04 7.14
C ASP A 169 10.00 0.86 8.12
N ILE A 170 9.21 1.05 9.17
CA ILE A 170 9.05 0.10 10.27
C ILE A 170 8.07 -1.01 9.86
N PRO A 171 8.51 -2.28 9.76
CA PRO A 171 7.64 -3.39 9.44
C PRO A 171 6.88 -3.84 10.69
N PHE A 172 5.63 -4.28 10.52
CA PHE A 172 4.80 -4.94 11.52
C PHE A 172 4.12 -6.13 10.87
N ASP A 173 4.05 -7.28 11.55
CA ASP A 173 3.28 -8.41 11.08
C ASP A 173 1.91 -8.45 11.76
N VAL A 174 0.83 -8.36 10.97
CA VAL A 174 -0.54 -8.37 11.48
C VAL A 174 -1.19 -9.69 11.13
N ILE A 175 -1.28 -10.56 12.13
CA ILE A 175 -1.81 -11.92 11.96
C ILE A 175 -3.33 -11.89 11.68
N SER A 176 -3.75 -12.63 10.66
CA SER A 176 -5.18 -12.79 10.34
C SER A 176 -5.93 -13.58 11.42
N PRO A 177 -7.15 -13.14 11.82
CA PRO A 177 -7.97 -13.87 12.80
C PRO A 177 -8.42 -15.25 12.29
N LEU A 178 -8.36 -15.49 10.97
CA LEU A 178 -8.71 -16.77 10.37
C LEU A 178 -7.60 -17.83 10.55
N LYS A 179 -6.39 -17.42 10.95
CA LYS A 179 -5.22 -18.30 11.06
C LYS A 179 -4.99 -18.89 12.44
N ALA A 180 -5.59 -18.32 13.48
CA ALA A 180 -5.26 -18.65 14.85
C ALA A 180 -6.47 -18.48 15.76
N ILE A 181 -6.50 -19.26 16.85
CA ILE A 181 -7.52 -19.14 17.90
C ILE A 181 -7.50 -17.73 18.50
N ALA A 182 -6.31 -17.12 18.60
CA ALA A 182 -6.09 -15.74 19.02
C ALA A 182 -5.03 -15.09 18.13
N ASN A 183 -5.18 -13.80 17.84
CA ASN A 183 -4.30 -13.05 16.93
C ASN A 183 -4.03 -11.60 17.39
N VAL A 184 -4.49 -11.26 18.60
CA VAL A 184 -4.28 -9.94 19.22
C VAL A 184 -4.09 -10.11 20.71
N VAL A 185 -3.24 -9.26 21.30
CA VAL A 185 -3.08 -9.17 22.76
C VAL A 185 -4.04 -8.11 23.28
N VAL A 186 -5.10 -8.54 23.94
CA VAL A 186 -5.95 -7.70 24.79
C VAL A 186 -5.70 -8.10 26.24
N LEU A 187 -5.37 -7.14 27.09
CA LEU A 187 -5.11 -7.41 28.51
C LEU A 187 -6.28 -6.99 29.40
N LYS A 188 -6.26 -7.54 30.61
CA LYS A 188 -7.28 -7.33 31.64
C LYS A 188 -7.55 -5.84 31.89
N GLY A 189 -8.81 -5.43 31.74
CA GLY A 189 -9.24 -4.04 31.94
C GLY A 189 -10.68 -3.84 31.51
N GLY A 190 -11.23 -2.65 31.72
CA GLY A 190 -12.61 -2.30 31.40
C GLY A 190 -13.54 -2.20 32.60
N THR A 191 -14.84 -2.14 32.34
CA THR A 191 -15.85 -2.13 33.41
C THR A 191 -15.83 -3.44 34.21
N PRO A 192 -16.33 -3.46 35.46
CA PRO A 192 -16.32 -4.68 36.29
C PRO A 192 -17.01 -5.89 35.65
N ASN A 193 -17.92 -5.65 34.70
CA ASN A 193 -18.67 -6.71 34.01
C ASN A 193 -18.11 -7.10 32.65
N ALA A 194 -17.15 -6.36 32.11
CA ALA A 194 -16.55 -6.65 30.81
C ALA A 194 -15.86 -8.01 30.79
N TRP A 195 -16.00 -8.75 29.69
CA TRP A 195 -15.28 -9.99 29.47
C TRP A 195 -13.76 -9.81 29.56
N SER A 196 -13.21 -8.72 28.99
CA SER A 196 -11.79 -8.39 29.09
C SER A 196 -11.32 -8.31 30.54
N ARG A 197 -12.13 -7.76 31.45
CA ARG A 197 -11.79 -7.64 32.87
C ARG A 197 -11.87 -8.98 33.61
N LYS A 198 -12.84 -9.83 33.27
CA LYS A 198 -13.10 -11.09 33.99
C LYS A 198 -12.22 -12.24 33.52
N SER A 199 -11.92 -12.30 32.22
CA SER A 199 -11.43 -13.51 31.56
C SER A 199 -10.04 -13.37 30.95
N LEU A 200 -9.62 -12.16 30.57
CA LEU A 200 -8.31 -11.97 29.94
C LEU A 200 -7.19 -11.84 30.99
N PRO A 201 -5.96 -12.28 30.66
CA PRO A 201 -4.84 -12.20 31.58
C PRO A 201 -4.43 -10.74 31.77
N GLN A 202 -3.94 -10.43 32.98
CA GLN A 202 -3.35 -9.13 33.25
C GLN A 202 -1.95 -9.00 32.62
N LYS A 203 -1.24 -10.11 32.47
CA LYS A 203 0.16 -10.16 32.04
C LYS A 203 0.39 -11.27 31.03
N VAL A 204 1.16 -10.97 29.98
CA VAL A 204 1.67 -11.94 29.00
C VAL A 204 3.17 -11.77 28.80
N GLU A 205 3.83 -12.79 28.27
CA GLU A 205 5.27 -12.81 27.98
C GLU A 205 5.52 -12.97 26.48
N VAL A 206 6.49 -12.22 25.96
CA VAL A 206 6.92 -12.23 24.56
C VAL A 206 8.41 -12.52 24.52
N LYS A 207 8.84 -13.52 23.76
CA LYS A 207 10.26 -13.82 23.56
C LYS A 207 10.86 -12.84 22.55
N VAL A 208 12.10 -12.40 22.78
CA VAL A 208 12.77 -11.42 21.89
C VAL A 208 14.08 -11.97 21.35
N GLY A 209 15.06 -12.23 22.22
CA GLY A 209 16.34 -12.84 21.85
C GLY A 209 17.24 -11.99 20.93
N VAL A 210 16.98 -10.69 20.79
CA VAL A 210 17.77 -9.77 19.94
C VAL A 210 18.13 -8.49 20.69
N PRO A 211 19.24 -7.82 20.34
CA PRO A 211 19.50 -6.47 20.82
C PRO A 211 18.50 -5.49 20.22
N ALA A 212 18.03 -4.53 21.01
CA ALA A 212 17.26 -3.41 20.52
C ALA A 212 17.40 -2.22 21.48
N ASN A 213 17.26 -1.02 20.94
CA ASN A 213 17.22 0.22 21.71
C ASN A 213 15.88 0.94 21.60
N ARG A 214 14.94 0.40 20.81
CA ARG A 214 13.56 0.90 20.68
C ARG A 214 12.59 -0.25 20.49
N LEU A 215 11.37 -0.05 20.98
CA LEU A 215 10.21 -0.87 20.64
C LEU A 215 9.18 -0.02 19.92
N HIS A 216 8.75 -0.48 18.76
CA HIS A 216 7.61 0.08 18.03
C HIS A 216 6.39 -0.79 18.29
N PHE A 217 5.26 -0.17 18.60
CA PHE A 217 4.01 -0.85 18.85
C PHE A 217 3.02 -0.48 17.76
N LEU A 218 2.41 -1.49 17.12
CA LEU A 218 1.16 -1.35 16.40
C LEU A 218 0.04 -1.72 17.36
N GLY A 219 -0.65 -0.70 17.85
CA GLY A 219 -1.47 -0.76 19.04
C GLY A 219 -1.90 0.66 19.41
N GLY A 220 -1.62 1.09 20.64
CA GLY A 220 -1.98 2.45 21.07
C GLY A 220 -3.49 2.66 21.21
N VAL A 221 -4.26 1.57 21.31
CA VAL A 221 -5.71 1.61 21.45
C VAL A 221 -6.16 0.74 22.61
N ALA A 222 -7.33 1.04 23.14
CA ALA A 222 -7.94 0.29 24.22
C ALA A 222 -9.46 0.32 24.16
N GLY A 223 -10.10 -0.65 24.81
CA GLY A 223 -11.51 -0.54 25.20
C GLY A 223 -11.63 0.48 26.33
N TRP A 224 -12.59 1.40 26.21
CA TRP A 224 -12.79 2.53 27.13
C TRP A 224 -11.55 3.45 27.25
N GLY A 225 -10.76 3.55 26.19
CA GLY A 225 -9.63 4.49 26.15
C GLY A 225 -10.10 5.94 26.10
N TYR A 226 -9.16 6.89 26.06
CA TYR A 226 -9.47 8.30 25.92
C TYR A 226 -10.26 8.58 24.62
N PRO A 227 -11.34 9.40 24.64
CA PRO A 227 -11.82 10.19 25.76
C PRO A 227 -12.90 9.51 26.62
N ALA A 228 -13.25 8.25 26.36
CA ALA A 228 -14.31 7.54 27.09
C ALA A 228 -14.00 7.46 28.60
N VAL A 229 -12.78 7.06 28.95
CA VAL A 229 -12.18 7.38 30.25
C VAL A 229 -11.36 8.65 30.09
N ASN A 230 -11.88 9.77 30.59
CA ASN A 230 -11.25 11.09 30.47
C ASN A 230 -10.25 11.35 31.61
N ASP A 231 -9.21 10.51 31.69
CA ASP A 231 -8.06 10.68 32.57
C ASP A 231 -6.80 10.43 31.75
N ASP A 232 -6.08 11.49 31.41
CA ASP A 232 -4.89 11.48 30.55
C ASP A 232 -3.59 11.15 31.29
N LYS A 233 -3.69 10.81 32.58
CA LYS A 233 -2.58 10.38 33.44
C LYS A 233 -2.71 8.93 33.89
N LEU A 234 -3.83 8.29 33.58
CA LEU A 234 -4.10 6.90 33.95
C LEU A 234 -3.12 5.95 33.23
N PRO A 235 -2.26 5.21 33.95
CA PRO A 235 -1.37 4.25 33.32
C PRO A 235 -2.17 3.05 32.81
N VAL A 236 -1.90 2.57 31.60
CA VAL A 236 -2.72 1.54 30.94
C VAL A 236 -1.92 0.27 30.66
N LEU A 237 -0.74 0.42 30.06
CA LEU A 237 0.12 -0.69 29.68
C LEU A 237 1.53 -0.46 30.22
N LYS A 238 2.08 -1.46 30.92
CA LYS A 238 3.48 -1.52 31.32
C LYS A 238 4.17 -2.61 30.52
N THR A 239 5.23 -2.25 29.82
CA THR A 239 6.14 -3.18 29.16
C THR A 239 7.40 -3.28 29.99
N THR A 240 7.68 -4.45 30.57
CA THR A 240 8.97 -4.73 31.22
C THR A 240 9.90 -5.41 30.24
N VAL A 241 11.03 -4.79 29.96
CA VAL A 241 12.12 -5.30 29.13
C VAL A 241 13.10 -6.04 30.04
N TYR A 242 13.36 -7.32 29.76
CA TYR A 242 14.34 -8.13 30.49
C TYR A 242 15.57 -8.34 29.60
N PHE A 243 16.74 -7.93 30.06
CA PHE A 243 18.00 -8.09 29.34
C PHE A 243 18.71 -9.37 29.76
N ALA A 244 19.52 -9.91 28.85
CA ALA A 244 20.28 -11.14 29.07
C ALA A 244 21.32 -11.04 30.21
N ASP A 245 21.70 -9.82 30.62
CA ASP A 245 22.56 -9.57 31.77
C ASP A 245 21.82 -9.58 33.12
N GLY A 246 20.51 -9.84 33.10
CA GLY A 246 19.62 -9.86 34.27
C GLY A 246 19.05 -8.49 34.64
N SER A 247 19.46 -7.40 33.99
CA SER A 247 18.87 -6.08 34.20
C SER A 247 17.46 -6.00 33.60
N LYS A 248 16.67 -5.01 34.05
CA LYS A 248 15.32 -4.76 33.52
C LYS A 248 15.01 -3.27 33.42
N GLU A 249 14.15 -2.94 32.47
CA GLU A 249 13.63 -1.59 32.24
C GLU A 249 12.11 -1.61 32.08
N GLU A 250 11.42 -0.59 32.57
CA GLU A 250 9.95 -0.49 32.48
C GLU A 250 9.55 0.71 31.61
N LEU A 251 8.67 0.45 30.65
CA LEU A 251 8.10 1.43 29.74
C LEU A 251 6.59 1.49 30.02
N ILE A 252 6.06 2.68 30.29
CA ILE A 252 4.64 2.86 30.63
C ILE A 252 3.97 3.65 29.50
N GLN A 253 2.80 3.18 29.08
CA GLN A 253 1.90 3.87 28.17
C GLN A 253 0.66 4.32 28.95
N THR A 254 0.29 5.57 28.75
CA THR A 254 -0.74 6.26 29.51
C THR A 254 -1.92 6.59 28.60
N ASN A 255 -3.12 6.55 29.18
CA ASN A 255 -4.35 6.94 28.52
C ASN A 255 -4.29 8.40 28.07
N GLY A 256 -4.85 8.76 26.92
CA GLY A 256 -4.85 10.12 26.39
C GLY A 256 -3.49 10.65 25.93
N GLN A 257 -2.40 9.90 26.14
CA GLN A 257 -1.03 10.24 25.72
C GLN A 257 -0.59 9.33 24.57
N GLU A 258 -0.43 8.04 24.85
CA GLU A 258 -0.12 7.00 23.87
C GLU A 258 -1.37 6.20 23.48
N ILE A 259 -2.31 6.00 24.43
CA ILE A 259 -3.50 5.16 24.25
C ILE A 259 -4.75 6.01 24.01
N ALA A 260 -5.51 5.68 22.96
CA ALA A 260 -6.85 6.21 22.70
C ALA A 260 -7.91 5.10 22.69
N ASP A 261 -9.19 5.46 22.70
CA ASP A 261 -10.27 4.47 22.50
C ASP A 261 -10.20 3.85 21.10
N TYR A 262 -10.48 2.56 20.98
CA TYR A 262 -10.50 1.89 19.68
C TYR A 262 -11.66 2.33 18.77
N ILE A 263 -12.69 2.99 19.30
CA ILE A 263 -13.83 3.54 18.55
C ILE A 263 -13.53 4.99 18.15
N GLY A 264 -13.77 5.31 16.87
CA GLY A 264 -13.57 6.65 16.32
C GLY A 264 -12.13 6.88 15.84
N GLN A 265 -11.84 8.11 15.45
CA GLN A 265 -10.48 8.58 15.11
C GLN A 265 -10.13 9.66 16.13
N ILE A 266 -9.29 9.30 17.10
CA ILE A 266 -9.02 10.15 18.28
C ILE A 266 -7.54 10.42 18.33
N ASP A 267 -7.14 11.67 18.25
CA ASP A 267 -5.72 12.02 18.34
C ASP A 267 -5.26 12.16 19.79
N VAL A 268 -4.10 11.57 20.07
CA VAL A 268 -3.38 11.69 21.33
C VAL A 268 -1.91 12.04 21.04
N PRO A 269 -1.21 12.80 21.91
CA PRO A 269 0.04 13.46 21.54
C PRO A 269 1.24 12.54 21.23
N LYS A 270 1.28 11.32 21.75
CA LYS A 270 2.46 10.43 21.71
C LYS A 270 2.24 9.15 20.90
N SER A 271 1.13 9.04 20.19
CA SER A 271 0.91 7.99 19.19
C SER A 271 0.18 8.56 17.99
N LYS A 272 0.36 7.95 16.82
CA LYS A 272 -0.22 8.42 15.56
C LYS A 272 -1.26 7.42 15.05
N GLY A 273 -2.44 7.93 14.68
CA GLY A 273 -3.52 7.13 14.09
C GLY A 273 -3.17 6.62 12.70
N LEU A 274 -3.67 5.42 12.35
CA LEU A 274 -3.46 4.77 11.06
C LEU A 274 -4.81 4.37 10.43
N PRO A 275 -5.66 5.34 10.04
CA PRO A 275 -6.99 5.07 9.48
C PRO A 275 -6.94 4.24 8.17
N GLN A 276 -5.80 4.27 7.47
CA GLN A 276 -5.58 3.50 6.27
C GLN A 276 -5.41 1.98 6.53
N PHE A 277 -5.28 1.54 7.78
CA PHE A 277 -5.11 0.11 8.10
C PHE A 277 -6.41 -0.59 8.45
N THR A 278 -7.42 0.12 8.96
CA THR A 278 -8.65 -0.47 9.47
C THR A 278 -9.88 -0.10 8.64
N ARG A 279 -10.87 -1.02 8.60
CA ARG A 279 -12.23 -0.76 8.09
C ARG A 279 -13.21 -0.46 9.23
N ARG A 280 -12.91 -0.95 10.43
CA ARG A 280 -13.69 -0.74 11.65
C ARG A 280 -12.73 -0.56 12.83
N GLY A 281 -13.10 0.35 13.72
CA GLY A 281 -12.23 0.81 14.79
C GLY A 281 -11.02 1.59 14.26
N GLN A 282 -10.16 2.01 15.17
CA GLN A 282 -8.86 2.57 14.84
C GLN A 282 -7.72 1.68 15.34
N ILE A 283 -6.57 1.89 14.73
CA ILE A 283 -5.29 1.41 15.21
C ILE A 283 -4.33 2.59 15.20
N ARG A 284 -3.39 2.59 16.13
CA ARG A 284 -2.36 3.61 16.25
C ARG A 284 -1.00 2.95 16.25
N TRP A 285 0.03 3.78 16.17
CA TRP A 285 1.39 3.30 16.41
C TRP A 285 2.17 4.31 17.24
N LEU A 286 3.15 3.79 17.97
CA LEU A 286 4.05 4.59 18.80
C LEU A 286 5.43 3.91 18.91
N THR A 287 6.39 4.69 19.38
CA THR A 287 7.76 4.22 19.65
C THR A 287 8.11 4.51 21.10
N GLN A 288 8.76 3.56 21.77
CA GLN A 288 9.34 3.76 23.10
C GLN A 288 10.83 3.42 23.06
N ASP A 289 11.65 4.36 23.51
CA ASP A 289 13.10 4.17 23.63
C ASP A 289 13.43 3.26 24.81
N ILE A 290 14.50 2.50 24.66
CA ILE A 290 15.07 1.59 25.65
C ILE A 290 16.46 2.12 26.02
N LYS A 291 16.65 2.44 27.29
CA LYS A 291 17.92 2.94 27.83
C LYS A 291 18.97 1.84 27.99
N GLY A 292 18.55 0.61 28.28
CA GLY A 292 19.45 -0.55 28.40
C GLY A 292 20.18 -0.86 27.09
N THR A 293 21.45 -1.25 27.21
CA THR A 293 22.31 -1.68 26.08
C THR A 293 22.50 -3.19 26.17
N GLY A 294 21.92 -3.97 25.27
CA GLY A 294 22.15 -5.42 25.28
C GLY A 294 21.07 -6.21 24.57
N VAL A 295 21.22 -7.53 24.58
CA VAL A 295 20.20 -8.46 24.08
C VAL A 295 19.01 -8.44 25.03
N ILE A 296 17.83 -8.16 24.48
CA ILE A 296 16.57 -8.34 25.20
C ILE A 296 16.23 -9.82 25.14
N GLU A 297 16.15 -10.47 26.29
CA GLU A 297 15.75 -11.87 26.40
C GLU A 297 14.25 -11.99 26.11
N LYS A 298 13.45 -11.17 26.80
CA LYS A 298 11.99 -11.19 26.74
C LYS A 298 11.38 -9.85 27.13
N LEU A 299 10.11 -9.68 26.77
CA LEU A 299 9.22 -8.64 27.29
C LEU A 299 8.12 -9.27 28.13
N THR A 300 7.63 -8.52 29.12
CA THR A 300 6.30 -8.77 29.65
C THR A 300 5.40 -7.57 29.43
N LEU A 301 4.21 -7.81 28.89
CA LEU A 301 3.17 -6.81 28.70
C LEU A 301 2.15 -6.98 29.83
N GLU A 302 1.94 -5.96 30.64
CA GLU A 302 1.08 -6.00 31.82
C GLU A 302 0.11 -4.82 31.84
N SER A 303 -1.18 -5.07 32.03
CA SER A 303 -2.15 -4.02 32.28
C SER A 303 -2.19 -3.64 33.77
N TYR A 304 -2.65 -2.43 34.04
CA TYR A 304 -2.86 -1.96 35.42
C TYR A 304 -4.15 -2.45 36.05
N ASP A 305 -4.88 -3.35 35.37
CA ASP A 305 -6.18 -3.83 35.81
C ASP A 305 -7.09 -2.66 36.25
N ASN A 306 -7.30 -1.68 35.36
CA ASN A 306 -8.18 -0.53 35.60
C ASN A 306 -9.33 -0.51 34.57
N HIS A 307 -10.00 0.63 34.43
CA HIS A 307 -11.15 0.78 33.54
C HIS A 307 -10.81 0.79 32.04
N VAL A 308 -9.54 0.71 31.67
CA VAL A 308 -9.06 0.73 30.29
C VAL A 308 -8.41 -0.62 29.95
N ALA A 309 -8.80 -1.22 28.82
CA ALA A 309 -8.29 -2.52 28.36
C ALA A 309 -7.33 -2.36 27.17
N PRO A 310 -5.99 -2.39 27.35
CA PRO A 310 -5.05 -2.14 26.26
C PRO A 310 -5.05 -3.25 25.23
N THR A 311 -4.82 -2.86 23.97
CA THR A 311 -4.81 -3.76 22.81
C THR A 311 -3.55 -3.56 21.97
N ILE A 312 -2.84 -4.65 21.69
CA ILE A 312 -1.60 -4.69 20.91
C ILE A 312 -1.74 -5.73 19.80
N PHE A 313 -1.50 -5.30 18.56
CA PHE A 313 -1.57 -6.17 17.39
C PHE A 313 -0.19 -6.67 16.95
N ALA A 314 0.84 -5.83 17.04
CA ALA A 314 2.20 -6.21 16.67
C ALA A 314 3.23 -5.37 17.43
N ILE A 315 4.43 -5.91 17.59
CA ILE A 315 5.58 -5.21 18.16
C ILE A 315 6.80 -5.46 17.27
N THR A 316 7.58 -4.42 17.03
CA THR A 316 8.83 -4.48 16.28
C THR A 316 9.95 -3.89 17.10
N ALA A 317 10.96 -4.70 17.38
CA ALA A 317 12.19 -4.28 18.01
C ALA A 317 13.12 -3.63 16.97
N ASP A 318 13.75 -2.50 17.33
CA ASP A 318 14.64 -1.75 16.46
C ASP A 318 16.00 -1.55 17.14
N ASN A 319 17.06 -1.96 16.44
CA ASN A 319 18.45 -1.83 16.87
C ASN A 319 19.23 -0.74 16.10
N GLY A 320 18.53 0.19 15.43
CA GLY A 320 19.10 1.35 14.75
C GLY A 320 19.77 2.35 15.70
N PRO A 321 20.49 3.38 15.22
CA PRO A 321 21.27 4.27 16.08
C PRO A 321 20.43 5.04 17.13
N ARG A 322 20.90 5.12 18.39
CA ARG A 322 20.26 5.89 19.47
C ARG A 322 20.24 7.39 19.16
N GLY A 323 19.11 8.06 19.44
CA GLY A 323 18.96 9.51 19.22
C GLY A 323 18.68 9.89 17.77
N ALA A 324 18.69 8.93 16.84
CA ALA A 324 17.84 9.07 15.69
C ALA A 324 16.40 9.08 16.22
N THR A 325 15.65 10.17 16.02
CA THR A 325 14.19 10.05 15.85
C THR A 325 13.95 8.87 14.88
N PRO A 326 12.79 8.19 14.83
CA PRO A 326 12.38 7.67 13.53
C PRO A 326 12.44 8.88 12.60
N THR A 327 13.59 9.06 11.97
CA THR A 327 13.72 9.92 10.84
C THR A 327 12.63 9.41 9.92
N SER A 328 11.99 10.31 9.19
CA SER A 328 11.65 9.95 7.83
C SER A 328 12.96 9.43 7.22
N SER A 329 13.22 8.14 7.41
CA SER A 329 14.43 7.47 6.98
C SER A 329 14.23 7.38 5.48
N THR A 330 14.72 8.43 4.87
CA THR A 330 15.11 8.57 3.48
C THR A 330 16.28 7.65 3.13
N ALA A 331 16.60 6.65 3.97
CA ALA A 331 17.38 5.48 3.57
C ALA A 331 16.40 4.37 3.13
N PRO A 332 16.34 4.09 1.82
CA PRO A 332 15.22 3.41 1.18
C PRO A 332 15.32 1.89 1.26
N ALA A 333 14.15 1.20 1.30
CA ALA A 333 14.02 -0.12 0.68
C ALA A 333 14.72 -0.04 -0.68
N PRO A 334 15.63 -0.98 -1.03
CA PRO A 334 16.79 -0.75 -1.90
C PRO A 334 16.51 0.39 -2.85
N ALA A 335 17.13 1.55 -2.61
CA ALA A 335 16.83 2.80 -3.27
C ALA A 335 16.31 2.59 -4.68
N ALA A 336 14.99 2.66 -4.87
CA ALA A 336 14.55 3.55 -5.92
C ALA A 336 15.19 4.86 -5.51
N ALA A 337 16.32 5.19 -6.15
CA ALA A 337 17.05 6.42 -5.89
C ALA A 337 16.02 7.54 -5.74
N ASN A 338 16.21 8.50 -4.80
CA ASN A 338 15.34 9.69 -4.69
C ASN A 338 14.96 10.10 -6.12
N ALA A 339 13.69 10.35 -6.43
CA ALA A 339 13.24 10.51 -7.81
C ALA A 339 14.17 11.44 -8.62
N ALA A 340 14.73 12.47 -7.99
CA ALA A 340 15.79 13.31 -8.57
C ALA A 340 17.06 12.55 -8.96
N THR A 341 17.59 11.71 -8.06
CA THR A 341 18.75 10.82 -8.26
C THR A 341 18.47 9.72 -9.29
N GLN A 342 17.27 9.11 -9.30
CA GLN A 342 16.92 8.10 -10.29
C GLN A 342 16.90 8.70 -11.71
N LEU A 343 16.30 9.87 -11.84
CA LEU A 343 16.20 10.57 -13.12
C LEU A 343 17.54 11.19 -13.54
N SER A 344 18.37 11.66 -12.60
CA SER A 344 19.69 12.20 -12.92
C SER A 344 20.71 11.12 -13.31
N ALA A 345 20.57 9.90 -12.77
CA ALA A 345 21.40 8.75 -13.16
C ALA A 345 21.00 8.13 -14.51
N ALA A 346 19.81 8.44 -15.02
CA ALA A 346 19.34 7.95 -16.31
C ALA A 346 20.20 8.51 -17.46
N PRO A 347 20.47 7.71 -18.52
CA PRO A 347 21.12 8.21 -19.73
C PRO A 347 20.38 9.43 -20.29
N LYS A 348 21.09 10.42 -20.83
CA LYS A 348 20.46 11.61 -21.44
C LYS A 348 19.53 11.28 -22.63
N THR A 349 19.66 10.08 -23.20
CA THR A 349 18.80 9.56 -24.28
C THR A 349 17.54 8.88 -23.77
N ALA A 350 17.42 8.62 -22.46
CA ALA A 350 16.27 7.99 -21.83
C ALA A 350 15.03 8.89 -21.85
N LEU A 351 13.84 8.31 -21.70
CA LEU A 351 12.62 9.06 -21.38
C LEU A 351 12.50 9.12 -19.88
N ARG A 352 12.74 10.29 -19.28
CA ARG A 352 12.71 10.44 -17.83
C ARG A 352 11.36 10.96 -17.40
N VAL A 353 10.57 10.11 -16.74
CA VAL A 353 9.23 10.46 -16.26
C VAL A 353 9.23 10.52 -14.73
N LEU A 354 8.80 11.65 -14.19
CA LEU A 354 8.52 11.81 -12.76
C LEU A 354 7.01 11.64 -12.53
N ILE A 355 6.58 10.60 -11.84
CA ILE A 355 5.21 10.46 -11.36
C ILE A 355 5.10 10.97 -9.93
N VAL A 356 4.17 11.88 -9.69
CA VAL A 356 3.85 12.43 -8.38
C VAL A 356 2.44 11.97 -8.00
N GLY A 357 2.36 11.11 -6.99
CA GLY A 357 1.09 10.63 -6.44
C GLY A 357 0.81 11.16 -5.03
N GLY A 358 -0.15 10.51 -4.38
CA GLY A 358 -0.37 10.65 -2.95
C GLY A 358 -1.53 11.58 -2.59
N GLY A 359 -1.98 11.40 -1.35
CA GLY A 359 -3.14 12.08 -0.77
C GLY A 359 -4.17 11.05 -0.29
N SER A 360 -5.45 11.24 -0.59
CA SER A 360 -6.54 10.36 -0.18
C SER A 360 -7.37 9.87 -1.38
N SER A 361 -8.40 9.07 -1.13
CA SER A 361 -9.40 8.60 -2.11
C SER A 361 -8.92 7.58 -3.16
N HIS A 362 -7.62 7.42 -3.38
CA HIS A 362 -7.06 6.39 -4.27
C HIS A 362 -5.94 5.59 -3.59
N ASN A 363 -5.69 4.38 -4.07
CA ASN A 363 -4.50 3.62 -3.70
C ASN A 363 -3.33 4.01 -4.62
N PHE A 364 -2.67 5.14 -4.31
CA PHE A 364 -1.69 5.72 -5.21
C PHE A 364 -0.47 4.84 -5.44
N GLN A 365 -0.05 4.12 -4.41
CA GLN A 365 1.02 3.13 -4.52
C GLN A 365 0.64 2.02 -5.49
N ARG A 366 -0.54 1.42 -5.34
CA ARG A 366 -0.95 0.31 -6.21
C ARG A 366 -1.14 0.73 -7.67
N TRP A 367 -1.78 1.87 -7.89
CA TRP A 367 -2.25 2.21 -9.22
C TRP A 367 -1.29 3.13 -9.98
N PHE A 368 -0.71 4.13 -9.32
CA PHE A 368 0.23 5.05 -9.98
C PHE A 368 1.69 4.61 -9.82
N ASN A 369 2.13 4.15 -8.64
CA ASN A 369 3.52 3.70 -8.44
C ASN A 369 3.80 2.32 -9.06
N LEU A 370 2.84 1.40 -9.04
CA LEU A 370 3.06 0.07 -9.62
C LEU A 370 2.51 0.01 -11.05
N ALA A 371 1.20 0.17 -11.24
CA ALA A 371 0.59 -0.10 -12.54
C ALA A 371 1.00 0.90 -13.64
N ASP A 372 1.00 2.21 -13.36
CA ASP A 372 1.35 3.22 -14.37
C ASP A 372 2.85 3.35 -14.58
N VAL A 373 3.67 3.17 -13.53
CA VAL A 373 5.12 3.02 -13.69
C VAL A 373 5.45 1.87 -14.62
N GLU A 374 4.83 0.70 -14.42
CA GLU A 374 5.07 -0.46 -15.27
C GLU A 374 4.61 -0.21 -16.71
N THR A 375 3.40 0.35 -16.88
CA THR A 375 2.86 0.70 -18.20
C THR A 375 3.78 1.67 -18.96
N LEU A 376 4.35 2.65 -18.28
CA LEU A 376 5.26 3.62 -18.89
C LEU A 376 6.67 3.06 -19.13
N ARG A 377 7.13 2.08 -18.34
CA ARG A 377 8.40 1.38 -18.56
C ARG A 377 8.41 0.53 -19.82
N GLU A 378 7.25 0.18 -20.36
CA GLU A 378 7.14 -0.44 -21.69
C GLU A 378 7.62 0.48 -22.83
N LEU A 379 7.72 1.80 -22.59
CA LEU A 379 8.24 2.73 -23.59
C LEU A 379 9.77 2.57 -23.76
N PRO A 380 10.28 2.57 -25.01
CA PRO A 380 11.70 2.42 -25.25
C PRO A 380 12.58 3.46 -24.51
N GLY A 381 13.45 2.94 -23.64
CA GLY A 381 14.38 3.73 -22.85
C GLY A 381 13.74 4.55 -21.75
N ALA A 382 12.52 4.22 -21.30
CA ALA A 382 11.87 4.92 -20.21
C ALA A 382 12.50 4.61 -18.84
N VAL A 383 12.85 5.67 -18.12
CA VAL A 383 13.19 5.64 -16.70
C VAL A 383 12.10 6.41 -15.98
N VAL A 384 11.29 5.67 -15.23
CA VAL A 384 10.13 6.21 -14.52
C VAL A 384 10.42 6.18 -13.02
N ALA A 385 10.40 7.35 -12.41
CA ALA A 385 10.55 7.55 -10.97
C ALA A 385 9.21 7.97 -10.37
N TYR A 386 8.94 7.55 -9.14
CA TYR A 386 7.69 7.85 -8.43
C TYR A 386 7.97 8.47 -7.06
N THR A 387 7.14 9.42 -6.66
CA THR A 387 7.13 9.97 -5.29
C THR A 387 5.72 10.36 -4.84
N GLU A 388 5.43 10.22 -3.54
CA GLU A 388 4.25 10.81 -2.89
C GLU A 388 4.59 12.08 -2.08
N ASN A 389 5.86 12.47 -2.08
CA ASN A 389 6.33 13.70 -1.46
C ASN A 389 6.32 14.83 -2.50
N THR A 390 5.39 15.75 -2.38
CA THR A 390 5.22 16.87 -3.33
C THR A 390 6.37 17.87 -3.29
N ASP A 391 7.20 17.85 -2.24
CA ASP A 391 8.40 18.69 -2.16
C ASP A 391 9.56 18.16 -3.02
N ASP A 392 9.57 16.86 -3.36
CA ASP A 392 10.61 16.26 -4.20
C ASP A 392 10.58 16.83 -5.63
N ILE A 393 9.42 17.35 -6.07
CA ILE A 393 9.21 17.95 -7.41
C ILE A 393 10.28 18.99 -7.71
N ALA A 394 10.59 19.88 -6.75
CA ALA A 394 11.57 20.94 -6.94
C ALA A 394 12.96 20.40 -7.33
N SER A 395 13.35 19.26 -6.76
CA SER A 395 14.64 18.62 -7.02
C SER A 395 14.63 17.67 -8.22
N ALA A 396 13.49 17.04 -8.51
CA ALA A 396 13.36 16.01 -9.54
C ALA A 396 12.98 16.58 -10.91
N ALA A 397 12.14 17.63 -10.97
CA ALA A 397 11.67 18.25 -12.21
C ALA A 397 12.81 18.66 -13.17
N PRO A 398 13.94 19.23 -12.73
CA PRO A 398 15.06 19.56 -13.63
C PRO A 398 15.58 18.35 -14.43
N ASN A 399 15.50 17.15 -13.84
CA ASN A 399 15.97 15.89 -14.42
C ASN A 399 14.90 15.14 -15.20
N ALA A 400 13.64 15.55 -15.14
CA ALA A 400 12.55 14.94 -15.88
C ALA A 400 12.43 15.52 -17.30
N ASP A 401 11.98 14.71 -18.24
CA ASP A 401 11.47 15.16 -19.54
C ASP A 401 9.95 15.35 -19.48
N VAL A 402 9.29 14.57 -18.61
CA VAL A 402 7.85 14.58 -18.40
C VAL A 402 7.55 14.52 -16.90
N ILE A 403 6.69 15.42 -16.42
CA ILE A 403 6.09 15.33 -15.08
C ILE A 403 4.68 14.76 -15.25
N TYR A 404 4.36 13.73 -14.49
CA TYR A 404 3.02 13.16 -14.36
C TYR A 404 2.53 13.52 -12.96
N LEU A 405 1.44 14.29 -12.86
CA LEU A 405 0.74 14.55 -11.59
C LEU A 405 -0.54 13.70 -11.50
N SER A 406 -0.65 12.94 -10.41
CA SER A 406 -1.82 12.16 -9.98
C SER A 406 -2.01 12.27 -8.48
N ASN A 407 -1.99 13.48 -7.93
CA ASN A 407 -2.10 13.72 -6.50
C ASN A 407 -3.30 14.64 -6.18
N ASN A 408 -4.00 14.34 -5.10
CA ASN A 408 -4.84 15.31 -4.41
C ASN A 408 -4.19 15.79 -3.09
N LYS A 409 -3.05 15.23 -2.70
CA LYS A 409 -2.18 15.82 -1.67
C LYS A 409 -1.79 17.24 -2.09
N PRO A 410 -1.90 18.24 -1.20
CA PRO A 410 -1.48 19.60 -1.51
C PRO A 410 -0.01 19.69 -1.92
N ILE A 411 0.28 20.53 -2.93
CA ILE A 411 1.65 20.94 -3.28
C ILE A 411 1.91 22.26 -2.57
N GLY A 412 2.36 22.22 -1.31
CA GLY A 412 2.53 23.42 -0.48
C GLY A 412 3.78 24.24 -0.83
N SER A 413 4.85 23.58 -1.25
CA SER A 413 6.12 24.23 -1.56
C SER A 413 6.02 25.16 -2.77
N ALA A 414 6.34 26.44 -2.57
CA ALA A 414 6.47 27.42 -3.64
C ALA A 414 7.55 27.00 -4.67
N ALA A 415 8.61 26.32 -4.23
CA ALA A 415 9.65 25.82 -5.12
C ALA A 415 9.12 24.70 -6.03
N SER A 416 8.32 23.78 -5.49
CA SER A 416 7.68 22.72 -6.29
C SER A 416 6.66 23.29 -7.27
N ARG A 417 5.82 24.24 -6.83
CA ARG A 417 4.89 24.97 -7.71
C ARG A 417 5.62 25.66 -8.85
N LYS A 418 6.69 26.39 -8.53
CA LYS A 418 7.53 27.08 -9.53
C LYS A 418 8.17 26.08 -10.49
N ALA A 419 8.71 24.96 -10.00
CA ALA A 419 9.34 23.95 -10.83
C ALA A 419 8.39 23.32 -11.85
N ILE A 420 7.10 23.14 -11.51
CA ILE A 420 6.08 22.66 -12.46
C ILE A 420 5.89 23.67 -13.60
N PHE A 421 5.73 24.96 -13.26
CA PHE A 421 5.57 26.01 -14.26
C PHE A 421 6.83 26.22 -15.12
N ASP A 422 8.01 26.24 -14.49
CA ASP A 422 9.30 26.34 -15.19
C ASP A 422 9.50 25.16 -16.16
N HIS A 423 9.07 23.94 -15.77
CA HIS A 423 9.15 22.75 -16.61
C HIS A 423 8.31 22.90 -17.88
N VAL A 424 7.08 23.41 -17.75
CA VAL A 424 6.20 23.73 -18.89
C VAL A 424 6.79 24.86 -19.74
N GLN A 425 7.26 25.94 -19.12
CA GLN A 425 7.87 27.08 -19.81
C GLN A 425 9.14 26.68 -20.59
N ALA A 426 9.86 25.66 -20.11
CA ALA A 426 11.02 25.09 -20.79
C ALA A 426 10.67 24.18 -21.98
N GLY A 427 9.39 24.08 -22.39
CA GLY A 427 8.98 23.24 -23.51
C GLY A 427 8.81 21.77 -23.18
N LYS A 428 8.84 21.39 -21.90
CA LYS A 428 8.75 19.99 -21.45
C LYS A 428 7.30 19.56 -21.17
N GLY A 429 7.11 18.25 -21.02
CA GLY A 429 5.80 17.62 -20.96
C GLY A 429 5.19 17.57 -19.57
N LEU A 430 3.86 17.68 -19.51
CA LEU A 430 3.07 17.47 -18.29
C LEU A 430 1.89 16.53 -18.57
N LEU A 431 1.68 15.53 -17.71
CA LEU A 431 0.49 14.68 -17.69
C LEU A 431 -0.26 14.98 -16.41
N LEU A 432 -1.53 15.37 -16.55
CA LEU A 432 -2.42 15.68 -15.44
C LEU A 432 -3.53 14.64 -15.44
N ILE A 433 -3.46 13.69 -14.51
CA ILE A 433 -4.29 12.49 -14.54
C ILE A 433 -5.19 12.44 -13.31
N HIS A 434 -6.43 12.02 -13.54
CA HIS A 434 -7.46 11.74 -12.55
C HIS A 434 -7.52 12.77 -11.41
N PRO A 435 -7.03 12.53 -10.17
CA PRO A 435 -7.25 13.47 -9.07
C PRO A 435 -6.54 14.82 -9.29
N ALA A 436 -5.51 14.88 -10.14
CA ALA A 436 -4.81 16.13 -10.46
C ALA A 436 -5.63 17.11 -11.30
N LEU A 437 -6.82 16.71 -11.77
CA LEU A 437 -7.72 17.52 -12.59
C LEU A 437 -8.86 18.14 -11.80
N TRP A 438 -8.98 17.86 -10.50
CA TRP A 438 -9.95 18.54 -9.66
C TRP A 438 -9.52 19.98 -9.36
N TYR A 439 -10.49 20.81 -8.99
CA TYR A 439 -10.24 22.10 -8.33
C TYR A 439 -9.82 21.91 -6.87
N ASN A 440 -8.71 21.19 -6.65
CA ASN A 440 -8.22 20.79 -5.32
C ASN A 440 -7.47 21.90 -4.58
N TRP A 441 -6.93 22.88 -5.29
CA TRP A 441 -6.00 23.88 -4.72
C TRP A 441 -6.57 25.30 -4.84
N ALA A 442 -7.46 25.64 -3.90
CA ALA A 442 -8.07 26.97 -3.84
C ALA A 442 -7.05 28.10 -3.64
N ASP A 443 -5.92 27.80 -3.00
CA ASP A 443 -4.79 28.71 -2.77
C ASP A 443 -3.82 28.77 -3.96
N TRP A 444 -4.07 28.02 -5.03
CA TRP A 444 -3.28 28.02 -6.25
C TRP A 444 -4.14 27.90 -7.52
N PRO A 445 -5.08 28.85 -7.73
CA PRO A 445 -6.03 28.80 -8.83
C PRO A 445 -5.36 28.86 -10.22
N GLU A 446 -4.14 29.39 -10.30
CA GLU A 446 -3.35 29.45 -11.53
C GLU A 446 -3.05 28.06 -12.10
N TYR A 447 -3.00 27.02 -11.26
CA TYR A 447 -2.78 25.65 -11.72
C TYR A 447 -3.89 25.19 -12.69
N ASN A 448 -5.16 25.25 -12.26
CA ASN A 448 -6.28 24.86 -13.12
C ASN A 448 -6.44 25.84 -14.30
N ARG A 449 -6.29 27.14 -14.05
CA ARG A 449 -6.46 28.17 -15.08
C ARG A 449 -5.41 28.06 -16.21
N GLN A 450 -4.14 27.89 -15.86
CA GLN A 450 -3.03 27.98 -16.81
C GLN A 450 -2.53 26.62 -17.29
N LEU A 451 -2.60 25.57 -16.48
CA LEU A 451 -2.09 24.25 -16.85
C LEU A 451 -3.20 23.30 -17.31
N VAL A 452 -4.33 23.24 -16.60
CA VAL A 452 -5.42 22.31 -16.92
C VAL A 452 -6.37 22.86 -18.00
N GLY A 453 -6.66 24.16 -17.96
CA GLY A 453 -7.70 24.83 -18.78
C GLY A 453 -9.12 24.73 -18.18
N GLY A 454 -9.24 24.19 -16.97
CA GLY A 454 -10.50 23.86 -16.28
C GLY A 454 -10.26 22.86 -15.16
N GLY A 455 -11.25 22.02 -14.88
CA GLY A 455 -11.12 20.91 -13.94
C GLY A 455 -12.46 20.29 -13.55
N ALA A 456 -12.49 19.45 -12.53
CA ALA A 456 -13.71 18.84 -12.00
C ALA A 456 -14.03 19.34 -10.58
N LYS A 457 -15.33 19.39 -10.26
CA LYS A 457 -15.87 19.65 -8.91
C LYS A 457 -16.84 18.57 -8.44
N SER A 458 -17.24 17.68 -9.34
CA SER A 458 -18.13 16.56 -9.11
C SER A 458 -17.88 15.50 -10.19
N HIS A 459 -18.47 14.33 -9.99
CA HIS A 459 -18.43 13.22 -10.92
C HIS A 459 -19.66 12.35 -10.73
N ASP A 460 -19.93 11.49 -11.71
CA ASP A 460 -20.85 10.37 -11.53
C ASP A 460 -20.28 9.37 -10.52
N LYS A 461 -21.16 8.60 -9.87
CA LYS A 461 -20.73 7.44 -9.08
C LYS A 461 -19.93 6.48 -9.97
N PHE A 462 -18.93 5.83 -9.38
CA PHE A 462 -18.14 4.81 -10.07
C PHE A 462 -19.05 3.80 -10.80
N GLY A 463 -18.78 3.59 -12.09
CA GLY A 463 -19.57 2.70 -12.94
C GLY A 463 -19.10 2.75 -14.39
N GLU A 464 -19.68 1.88 -15.23
CA GLU A 464 -19.35 1.83 -16.66
C GLU A 464 -19.99 3.01 -17.42
N PHE A 465 -19.20 3.66 -18.27
CA PHE A 465 -19.66 4.63 -19.25
C PHE A 465 -18.92 4.49 -20.58
N GLU A 466 -19.49 5.03 -21.65
CA GLU A 466 -18.89 5.04 -22.98
C GLU A 466 -18.05 6.31 -23.17
N VAL A 467 -16.80 6.11 -23.61
CA VAL A 467 -15.89 7.15 -24.07
C VAL A 467 -15.90 7.19 -25.59
N THR A 468 -16.17 8.35 -26.17
CA THR A 468 -16.09 8.61 -27.61
C THR A 468 -14.81 9.38 -27.92
N VAL A 469 -13.97 8.83 -28.79
CA VAL A 469 -12.75 9.48 -29.29
C VAL A 469 -13.10 10.36 -30.49
N LEU A 470 -12.74 11.64 -30.43
CA LEU A 470 -13.06 12.60 -31.46
C LEU A 470 -12.11 12.45 -32.66
N ASN A 471 -12.68 12.43 -33.86
CA ASN A 471 -11.92 12.37 -35.12
C ASN A 471 -11.28 13.70 -35.51
N THR A 472 -11.79 14.81 -34.97
CA THR A 472 -11.29 16.17 -35.18
C THR A 472 -11.33 16.92 -33.85
N PRO A 473 -10.21 17.52 -33.40
CA PRO A 473 -8.89 17.52 -34.05
C PRO A 473 -8.17 16.17 -33.91
N LYS A 474 -7.33 15.85 -34.89
CA LYS A 474 -6.45 14.67 -34.81
C LYS A 474 -5.25 14.97 -33.91
N SER A 475 -4.90 14.03 -33.05
CA SER A 475 -3.73 14.13 -32.18
C SER A 475 -2.99 12.80 -32.12
N PRO A 476 -1.65 12.78 -32.06
CA PRO A 476 -0.89 11.57 -31.74
C PRO A 476 -1.28 10.92 -30.42
N VAL A 477 -1.84 11.69 -29.47
CA VAL A 477 -2.26 11.21 -28.14
C VAL A 477 -3.48 10.30 -28.20
N SER A 478 -4.34 10.44 -29.22
CA SER A 478 -5.52 9.61 -29.41
C SER A 478 -5.38 8.61 -30.58
N ALA A 479 -4.20 8.51 -31.18
CA ALA A 479 -3.98 7.73 -32.39
C ALA A 479 -4.17 6.23 -32.14
N GLY A 480 -4.88 5.52 -33.02
CA GLY A 480 -5.04 4.05 -32.91
C GLY A 480 -5.89 3.59 -31.73
N LEU A 481 -6.54 4.49 -30.99
CA LEU A 481 -7.63 4.13 -30.11
C LEU A 481 -8.87 3.78 -30.94
N PRO A 482 -9.77 2.91 -30.42
CA PRO A 482 -11.06 2.71 -31.06
C PRO A 482 -11.87 4.00 -31.03
N ALA A 483 -12.79 4.16 -31.99
CA ALA A 483 -13.64 5.35 -32.10
C ALA A 483 -14.51 5.57 -30.84
N SER A 484 -14.89 4.49 -30.17
CA SER A 484 -15.40 4.52 -28.80
C SER A 484 -14.97 3.28 -28.01
N PHE A 485 -14.98 3.37 -26.68
CA PHE A 485 -14.77 2.23 -25.79
C PHE A 485 -15.52 2.43 -24.47
N LYS A 486 -15.88 1.33 -23.82
CA LYS A 486 -16.50 1.33 -22.49
C LYS A 486 -15.44 1.17 -21.42
N ILE A 487 -15.60 1.88 -20.31
CA ILE A 487 -14.71 1.77 -19.15
C ILE A 487 -15.49 2.00 -17.86
N SER A 488 -15.15 1.26 -16.81
CA SER A 488 -15.64 1.49 -15.45
C SER A 488 -14.72 2.45 -14.72
N ASP A 489 -15.22 3.64 -14.41
CA ASP A 489 -14.47 4.69 -13.73
C ASP A 489 -15.44 5.72 -13.09
N GLU A 490 -14.91 6.81 -12.57
CA GLU A 490 -15.66 8.00 -12.19
C GLU A 490 -15.69 8.99 -13.38
N LEU A 491 -16.86 9.18 -14.01
CA LEU A 491 -17.01 10.19 -15.06
C LEU A 491 -17.04 11.59 -14.43
N TYR A 492 -15.94 12.32 -14.56
CA TYR A 492 -15.80 13.67 -14.01
C TYR A 492 -16.68 14.67 -14.76
N HIS A 493 -17.40 15.50 -14.01
CA HIS A 493 -18.15 16.63 -14.56
C HIS A 493 -17.19 17.80 -14.75
N TYR A 494 -16.57 17.84 -15.92
CA TYR A 494 -15.64 18.91 -16.29
C TYR A 494 -16.35 20.28 -16.27
N VAL A 495 -15.68 21.24 -15.64
CA VAL A 495 -16.02 22.66 -15.57
C VAL A 495 -14.85 23.45 -16.15
N ARG A 496 -15.15 24.30 -17.12
CA ARG A 496 -14.16 25.18 -17.74
C ARG A 496 -13.73 26.28 -16.77
N ASP A 497 -12.47 26.69 -16.85
CA ASP A 497 -12.03 27.97 -16.27
C ASP A 497 -12.26 29.10 -17.26
N ASP A 498 -13.13 30.06 -16.92
CA ASP A 498 -13.52 31.15 -17.83
C ASP A 498 -12.37 32.13 -18.14
N GLN A 499 -11.34 32.15 -17.30
CA GLN A 499 -10.13 32.96 -17.48
C GLN A 499 -8.99 32.15 -18.11
N GLY A 500 -9.18 30.84 -18.31
CA GLY A 500 -8.22 29.94 -18.94
C GLY A 500 -8.36 29.90 -20.46
N VAL A 501 -7.31 29.39 -21.13
CA VAL A 501 -7.36 29.12 -22.57
C VAL A 501 -8.22 27.86 -22.80
N PRO A 502 -9.21 27.89 -23.71
CA PRO A 502 -10.02 26.71 -23.97
C PRO A 502 -9.14 25.53 -24.44
N PRO A 503 -9.33 24.34 -23.85
CA PRO A 503 -8.54 23.17 -24.21
C PRO A 503 -8.97 22.58 -25.56
N MET A 504 -8.08 21.79 -26.14
CA MET A 504 -8.35 20.98 -27.31
C MET A 504 -8.87 19.61 -26.87
N ILE A 505 -10.18 19.40 -26.92
CA ILE A 505 -10.82 18.15 -26.50
C ILE A 505 -10.55 17.05 -27.54
N LEU A 506 -10.17 15.87 -27.07
CA LEU A 506 -9.87 14.69 -27.89
C LEU A 506 -10.80 13.51 -27.62
N ALA A 507 -11.41 13.43 -26.44
CA ALA A 507 -12.44 12.43 -26.14
C ALA A 507 -13.45 12.95 -25.10
N THR A 508 -14.70 12.49 -25.21
CA THR A 508 -15.78 12.76 -24.25
C THR A 508 -16.32 11.46 -23.66
N GLY A 509 -16.77 11.50 -22.42
CA GLY A 509 -17.51 10.43 -21.75
C GLY A 509 -18.97 10.82 -21.58
N LYS A 510 -19.88 9.88 -21.83
CA LYS A 510 -21.32 10.12 -21.72
C LYS A 510 -21.87 9.56 -20.40
N SER A 511 -22.50 10.42 -19.61
CA SER A 511 -23.12 10.01 -18.34
C SER A 511 -24.28 9.04 -18.60
N PRO A 512 -24.27 7.84 -18.00
CA PRO A 512 -25.41 6.93 -18.08
C PRO A 512 -26.61 7.42 -17.26
N LEU A 513 -26.42 8.40 -16.37
CA LEU A 513 -27.45 8.90 -15.48
C LEU A 513 -28.39 9.89 -16.19
N ASP A 514 -27.83 10.81 -16.98
CA ASP A 514 -28.59 11.90 -17.60
C ASP A 514 -28.22 12.18 -19.06
N GLY A 515 -27.28 11.41 -19.64
CA GLY A 515 -26.88 11.51 -21.03
C GLY A 515 -25.97 12.71 -21.36
N ARG A 516 -25.59 13.54 -20.38
CA ARG A 516 -24.64 14.64 -20.60
C ARG A 516 -23.26 14.10 -20.94
N GLU A 517 -22.54 14.84 -21.79
CA GLU A 517 -21.18 14.49 -22.18
C GLU A 517 -20.17 15.43 -21.54
N PHE A 518 -19.07 14.86 -21.04
CA PHE A 518 -17.99 15.60 -20.41
C PHE A 518 -16.65 15.25 -21.07
N PRO A 519 -15.74 16.22 -21.27
CA PRO A 519 -14.36 15.95 -21.65
C PRO A 519 -13.69 14.92 -20.73
N VAL A 520 -13.11 13.89 -21.32
CA VAL A 520 -12.33 12.85 -20.63
C VAL A 520 -10.84 12.94 -20.97
N LEU A 521 -10.53 13.36 -22.20
CA LEU A 521 -9.17 13.57 -22.68
C LEU A 521 -9.08 14.90 -23.42
N TRP A 522 -8.11 15.73 -23.07
CA TRP A 522 -7.82 16.96 -23.80
C TRP A 522 -6.35 17.37 -23.72
N LEU A 523 -5.94 18.23 -24.65
CA LEU A 523 -4.68 18.96 -24.58
C LEU A 523 -4.94 20.36 -24.06
N SER A 524 -4.25 20.75 -22.99
CA SER A 524 -4.24 22.15 -22.58
C SER A 524 -3.45 22.97 -23.60
N GLN A 525 -3.93 24.18 -23.88
CA GLN A 525 -3.35 25.10 -24.87
C GLN A 525 -2.46 26.16 -24.19
N ALA A 526 -1.86 25.80 -23.05
CA ALA A 526 -0.83 26.61 -22.40
C ALA A 526 0.33 26.85 -23.38
N ARG A 527 0.78 28.11 -23.52
CA ARG A 527 1.52 28.58 -24.71
C ARG A 527 2.90 27.98 -24.95
N ASP A 528 3.48 27.27 -23.99
CA ASP A 528 4.89 26.88 -24.06
C ASP A 528 5.17 25.40 -23.79
N GLY A 529 4.18 24.57 -23.42
CA GLY A 529 4.42 23.16 -23.07
C GLY A 529 3.43 22.17 -23.68
N ARG A 530 3.75 20.87 -23.57
CA ARG A 530 2.90 19.77 -24.05
C ARG A 530 2.17 19.14 -22.87
N ILE A 531 0.95 19.59 -22.63
CA ILE A 531 0.15 19.19 -21.47
C ILE A 531 -1.03 18.32 -21.90
N VAL A 532 -1.08 17.09 -21.39
CA VAL A 532 -2.19 16.16 -21.57
C VAL A 532 -2.98 16.04 -20.28
N CYS A 533 -4.29 16.15 -20.38
CA CYS A 533 -5.22 15.96 -19.27
C CYS A 533 -6.11 14.75 -19.54
N LEU A 534 -6.16 13.80 -18.60
CA LEU A 534 -6.97 12.58 -18.70
C LEU A 534 -7.70 12.32 -17.38
N THR A 535 -9.03 12.28 -17.41
CA THR A 535 -9.85 12.10 -16.18
C THR A 535 -9.99 10.65 -15.75
N LEU A 536 -9.54 9.68 -16.55
CA LEU A 536 -9.60 8.25 -16.20
C LEU A 536 -8.45 7.89 -15.23
N GLY A 537 -8.65 6.89 -14.39
CA GLY A 537 -7.63 6.34 -13.50
C GLY A 537 -8.05 6.17 -12.03
N HIS A 538 -9.31 5.83 -11.72
CA HIS A 538 -9.73 5.64 -10.33
C HIS A 538 -9.12 4.39 -9.67
N ASP A 539 -9.20 3.24 -10.35
CA ASP A 539 -8.78 1.95 -9.82
C ASP A 539 -8.31 0.94 -10.88
N GLY A 540 -8.07 -0.29 -10.44
CA GLY A 540 -7.57 -1.37 -11.30
C GLY A 540 -8.38 -1.65 -12.55
N GLN A 541 -9.69 -1.34 -12.61
CA GLN A 541 -10.46 -1.51 -13.84
C GLN A 541 -9.98 -0.54 -14.91
N ALA A 542 -9.74 0.73 -14.55
CA ALA A 542 -9.17 1.72 -15.45
C ALA A 542 -7.70 1.39 -15.79
N HIS A 543 -6.86 1.13 -14.78
CA HIS A 543 -5.42 0.88 -14.97
C HIS A 543 -5.10 -0.41 -15.74
N SER A 544 -6.03 -1.37 -15.78
CA SER A 544 -5.88 -2.59 -16.60
C SER A 544 -6.48 -2.45 -18.01
N HIS A 545 -7.27 -1.40 -18.27
CA HIS A 545 -7.98 -1.23 -19.53
C HIS A 545 -7.00 -0.98 -20.71
N PRO A 546 -7.11 -1.71 -21.83
CA PRO A 546 -6.18 -1.57 -22.96
C PRO A 546 -6.11 -0.14 -23.51
N ALA A 547 -7.27 0.53 -23.67
CA ALA A 547 -7.32 1.91 -24.15
C ALA A 547 -6.65 2.89 -23.16
N TYR A 548 -6.77 2.66 -21.85
CA TYR A 548 -6.12 3.50 -20.84
C TYR A 548 -4.60 3.37 -20.91
N LYS A 549 -4.09 2.13 -20.98
CA LYS A 549 -2.64 1.90 -21.11
C LYS A 549 -2.06 2.48 -22.39
N GLN A 550 -2.79 2.34 -23.50
CA GLN A 550 -2.39 2.93 -24.78
C GLN A 550 -2.38 4.46 -24.72
N LEU A 551 -3.45 5.06 -24.17
CA LEU A 551 -3.54 6.51 -23.92
C LEU A 551 -2.36 7.01 -23.11
N LEU A 552 -2.06 6.35 -21.99
CA LEU A 552 -0.99 6.77 -21.09
C LEU A 552 0.38 6.75 -21.80
N LYS A 553 0.68 5.68 -22.55
CA LYS A 553 1.92 5.57 -23.34
C LYS A 553 2.02 6.64 -24.43
N GLN A 554 0.93 6.91 -25.13
CA GLN A 554 0.88 7.93 -26.18
C GLN A 554 1.01 9.34 -25.62
N ALA A 555 0.31 9.61 -24.50
CA ALA A 555 0.40 10.87 -23.77
C ALA A 555 1.83 11.15 -23.31
N ALA A 556 2.49 10.18 -22.66
CA ALA A 556 3.86 10.34 -22.20
C ALA A 556 4.86 10.54 -23.35
N ASN A 557 4.73 9.76 -24.42
CA ASN A 557 5.62 9.88 -25.58
C ASN A 557 5.44 11.23 -26.32
N TRP A 558 4.20 11.67 -26.51
CA TRP A 558 3.91 12.97 -27.13
C TRP A 558 4.35 14.13 -26.22
N ALA A 559 4.06 14.06 -24.92
CA ALA A 559 4.48 15.08 -23.95
C ALA A 559 6.01 15.22 -23.90
N ALA A 560 6.74 14.11 -24.07
CA ALA A 560 8.20 14.10 -24.20
C ALA A 560 8.73 14.72 -25.50
N GLY A 561 7.87 15.04 -26.48
CA GLY A 561 8.27 15.56 -27.79
C GLY A 561 8.93 14.51 -28.69
N ARG A 562 8.63 13.23 -28.45
CA ARG A 562 9.15 12.11 -29.25
C ARG A 562 8.26 11.84 -30.46
N GLU A 563 8.85 11.19 -31.47
CA GLU A 563 8.12 10.71 -32.63
C GLU A 563 6.90 9.86 -32.22
N PRO A 564 5.73 10.03 -32.86
CA PRO A 564 4.54 9.26 -32.55
C PRO A 564 4.80 7.75 -32.57
N LEU A 565 4.27 7.05 -31.56
CA LEU A 565 4.33 5.59 -31.51
C LEU A 565 3.57 5.01 -32.71
N LYS A 566 4.16 4.02 -33.39
CA LYS A 566 3.43 3.28 -34.43
C LYS A 566 2.23 2.58 -33.78
N PRO A 567 1.05 2.57 -34.42
CA PRO A 567 -0.10 1.82 -33.91
C PRO A 567 0.29 0.36 -33.73
N THR A 568 0.13 -0.19 -32.53
CA THR A 568 0.15 -1.65 -32.34
C THR A 568 -1.02 -2.21 -33.12
N ALA A 569 -0.76 -3.15 -34.04
CA ALA A 569 -1.80 -3.81 -34.81
C ALA A 569 -2.88 -4.33 -33.85
N SER A 570 -4.12 -3.87 -34.04
CA SER A 570 -5.28 -4.38 -33.33
C SER A 570 -5.31 -5.90 -33.49
N GLN A 571 -5.21 -6.64 -32.38
CA GLN A 571 -5.64 -8.03 -32.40
C GLN A 571 -7.15 -8.04 -32.70
N PRO A 572 -7.61 -8.94 -33.59
CA PRO A 572 -8.99 -8.99 -34.05
C PRO A 572 -9.99 -9.24 -32.91
#